data_AF-B1MKR4-F1
#
_entry.id   AF-B1MKR4-F1
#
_cell.length_a   1.000
_cell.length_b   1.000
_cell.length_c   1.000
_cell.angle_alpha   90.00
_cell.angle_beta   90.00
_cell.angle_gamma   90.00
#
_symmetry.space_group_name_H-M   'P 1'
#
loop_
_entity.id
_entity.type
_entity.pdbx_description
1 polymer ?
#
loop_
_entity_poly.entity_id
_entity_poly.type
_entity_poly.pdbx_seq_one_letter_code
_entity_poly.pdbx_strand_id
1 'polypeptide(L)'
;MTGHSAIHPEDVLSDSDNSTTVDGVTVRKGTIAAFIANAKLLETIAQSDPRHAAIERELRKLAPAVRAIGLLDVFTPRTPRIASLLGEPQAT
;
A
#
# COMPACT_ATOMS: atom_id res chain seq x y z
N MET A 1 10.23 -26.10 18.79
CA MET A 1 9.03 -25.72 18.01
C MET A 1 8.09 -24.91 18.90
N THR A 2 8.51 -23.70 19.29
CA THR A 2 7.66 -22.81 20.10
C THR A 2 6.47 -22.37 19.24
N GLY A 3 5.26 -22.60 19.75
CA GLY A 3 4.00 -22.42 19.01
C GLY A 3 3.88 -21.00 18.48
N HIS A 4 3.74 -20.86 17.16
CA HIS A 4 3.47 -19.57 16.56
C HIS A 4 2.02 -19.23 16.88
N SER A 5 1.84 -18.36 17.88
CA SER A 5 0.57 -17.67 18.11
C SER A 5 0.19 -16.87 16.85
N ALA A 6 -1.09 -16.52 16.71
CA ALA A 6 -1.50 -15.60 15.65
C ALA A 6 -0.69 -14.29 15.74
N ILE A 7 -0.36 -13.70 14.58
CA ILE A 7 0.27 -12.38 14.53
C ILE A 7 -0.83 -11.35 14.74
N HIS A 8 -0.69 -10.53 15.78
CA HIS A 8 -1.60 -9.43 16.07
C HIS A 8 -1.07 -8.13 15.44
N PRO A 9 -1.95 -7.14 15.18
CA PRO A 9 -1.52 -5.86 14.61
C PRO A 9 -0.38 -5.18 15.38
N GLU A 10 -0.44 -5.23 16.71
CA GLU A 10 0.56 -4.67 17.62
C GLU A 10 1.93 -5.38 17.55
N ASP A 11 1.97 -6.65 17.10
CA ASP A 11 3.22 -7.37 16.86
C ASP A 11 3.95 -6.84 15.60
N VAL A 12 3.20 -6.30 14.63
CA VAL A 12 3.74 -5.69 13.41
C VAL A 12 4.15 -4.24 13.67
N LEU A 13 3.31 -3.49 14.39
CA LEU A 13 3.57 -2.12 14.79
C LEU A 13 2.86 -1.83 16.10
N SER A 14 3.65 -1.58 17.16
CA SER A 14 3.14 -1.19 18.48
C SER A 14 2.12 -0.06 18.41
N ASP A 15 1.16 -0.06 19.33
CA ASP A 15 0.15 0.99 19.42
C ASP A 15 0.72 2.37 19.74
N SER A 16 1.88 2.45 20.41
CA SER A 16 2.59 3.70 20.68
C SER A 16 3.28 4.29 19.45
N ASP A 17 3.48 3.48 18.41
CA ASP A 17 4.39 3.81 17.32
C ASP A 17 3.63 4.22 16.07
N ASN A 18 4.06 5.32 15.46
CA ASN A 18 3.45 5.83 14.22
C ASN A 18 4.08 5.25 12.95
N SER A 19 5.24 4.58 13.10
CA SER A 19 5.98 3.98 12.00
C SER A 19 6.93 2.90 12.49
N THR A 20 7.24 1.96 11.61
CA THR A 20 8.31 0.97 11.78
C THR A 20 9.22 0.98 10.54
N THR A 21 10.30 0.22 10.58
CA THR A 21 11.17 -0.03 9.41
C THR A 21 11.03 -1.48 9.00
N VAL A 22 10.66 -1.71 7.73
CA VAL A 22 10.55 -3.04 7.11
C VAL A 22 11.46 -3.05 5.89
N ASP A 23 12.41 -3.98 5.83
CA ASP A 23 13.41 -4.08 4.75
C ASP A 23 14.13 -2.75 4.43
N GLY A 24 14.45 -1.97 5.47
CA GLY A 24 15.09 -0.66 5.34
C GLY A 24 14.17 0.47 4.87
N VAL A 25 12.88 0.21 4.67
CA VAL A 25 11.86 1.20 4.29
C VAL A 25 11.03 1.61 5.51
N THR A 26 10.91 2.92 5.75
CA THR A 26 10.00 3.43 6.79
C THR A 26 8.54 3.26 6.35
N VAL A 27 7.76 2.52 7.14
CA VAL A 27 6.33 2.28 6.92
C VAL A 27 5.53 2.95 8.04
N ARG A 28 4.55 3.78 7.70
CA ARG A 28 3.65 4.43 8.68
C ARG A 28 2.42 3.57 8.94
N LYS A 29 1.84 3.65 10.15
CA LYS A 29 0.61 2.90 10.54
C LYS A 29 -0.55 3.09 9.54
N GLY A 30 -0.66 4.29 8.97
CA GLY A 30 -1.70 4.64 7.99
C GLY A 30 -1.36 4.32 6.52
N THR A 31 -0.19 3.76 6.20
CA THR A 31 0.26 3.58 4.81
C THR A 31 -0.73 2.75 3.99
N ILE A 32 -1.17 1.59 4.51
CA ILE A 32 -2.06 0.69 3.77
C ILE A 32 -3.43 1.32 3.54
N ALA A 33 -4.01 1.96 4.57
CA ALA A 33 -5.28 2.66 4.45
C ALA A 33 -5.22 3.81 3.44
N ALA A 34 -4.16 4.63 3.48
CA ALA A 34 -3.95 5.73 2.55
C ALA A 34 -3.74 5.23 1.12
N PHE A 35 -3.02 4.14 0.93
CA PHE A 35 -2.82 3.53 -0.38
C PHE A 35 -4.15 3.05 -0.99
N ILE A 36 -4.94 2.30 -0.23
CA ILE A 36 -6.26 1.81 -0.68
C ILE A 36 -7.18 2.99 -1.02
N ALA A 37 -7.19 4.04 -0.20
CA ALA A 37 -8.02 5.23 -0.43
C ALA A 37 -7.63 5.97 -1.71
N ASN A 38 -6.33 6.20 -1.93
CA ASN A 38 -5.84 6.85 -3.15
C ASN A 38 -6.09 6.00 -4.40
N ALA A 39 -5.90 4.67 -4.31
CA ALA A 39 -6.14 3.77 -5.44
C ALA A 39 -7.62 3.80 -5.85
N LYS A 40 -8.54 3.69 -4.88
CA LYS A 40 -9.98 3.83 -5.12
C LYS A 40 -10.34 5.20 -5.70
N LEU A 41 -9.76 6.27 -5.16
CA LEU A 41 -10.04 7.62 -5.63
C LEU A 41 -9.54 7.83 -7.07
N LEU A 42 -8.36 7.31 -7.41
CA LEU A 42 -7.81 7.42 -8.75
C LEU A 42 -8.72 6.72 -9.79
N GLU A 43 -9.34 5.60 -9.42
CA GLU A 43 -10.30 4.89 -10.29
C GLU A 43 -11.61 5.63 -10.50
N THR A 44 -12.06 6.45 -9.54
CA THR A 44 -13.36 7.13 -9.64
C THR A 44 -13.27 8.51 -10.28
N ILE A 45 -12.13 9.20 -10.18
CA ILE A 45 -11.97 10.53 -10.75
C ILE A 45 -11.57 10.49 -12.24
N ALA A 46 -12.03 11.48 -12.97
CA ALA A 46 -11.63 11.70 -14.36
C ALA A 46 -10.14 12.09 -14.45
N GLN A 47 -9.51 11.80 -15.60
CA GLN A 47 -8.13 12.21 -15.85
C GLN A 47 -7.94 13.74 -15.86
N SER A 48 -8.99 14.49 -16.21
CA SER A 48 -9.01 15.95 -16.17
C SER A 48 -9.20 16.54 -14.77
N ASP A 49 -9.44 15.72 -13.74
CA ASP A 49 -9.57 16.21 -12.37
C ASP A 49 -8.22 16.79 -11.91
N PRO A 50 -8.18 18.03 -11.38
CA PRO A 50 -6.93 18.67 -10.98
C PRO A 50 -6.17 17.92 -9.89
N ARG A 51 -6.83 17.01 -9.14
CA ARG A 51 -6.21 16.18 -8.09
C ARG A 51 -5.55 14.93 -8.63
N HIS A 52 -5.84 14.53 -9.88
CA HIS A 52 -5.40 13.27 -10.46
C HIS A 52 -3.89 13.06 -10.34
N ALA A 53 -3.09 14.02 -10.81
CA ALA A 53 -1.64 13.95 -10.74
C ALA A 53 -1.09 13.90 -9.31
N ALA A 54 -1.77 14.52 -8.34
CA ALA A 54 -1.38 14.48 -6.94
C ALA A 54 -1.62 13.10 -6.32
N ILE A 55 -2.76 12.48 -6.62
CA ILE A 55 -3.13 11.14 -6.15
C ILE A 55 -2.20 10.09 -6.77
N GLU A 56 -1.92 10.20 -8.06
CA GLU A 56 -0.99 9.30 -8.75
C GLU A 56 0.43 9.37 -8.17
N ARG A 57 0.90 10.59 -7.86
CA ARG A 57 2.18 10.79 -7.18
C ARG A 57 2.19 10.19 -5.78
N GLU A 58 1.13 10.35 -5.00
CA GLU A 58 1.06 9.77 -3.66
C GLU A 58 1.04 8.24 -3.70
N LEU A 59 0.33 7.63 -4.66
CA LEU A 59 0.39 6.18 -4.87
C LEU A 59 1.81 5.68 -5.17
N ARG A 60 2.54 6.36 -6.07
CA ARG A 60 3.95 6.01 -6.35
C ARG A 60 4.84 6.16 -5.13
N LYS A 61 4.61 7.20 -4.32
CA LYS A 61 5.37 7.44 -3.09
C LYS A 61 5.11 6.37 -2.03
N LEU A 62 3.88 5.86 -1.93
CA LEU A 62 3.51 4.79 -0.99
C LEU A 62 3.93 3.40 -1.47
N ALA A 63 4.12 3.20 -2.78
CA ALA A 63 4.41 1.90 -3.39
C ALA A 63 5.60 1.14 -2.76
N PRO A 64 6.76 1.76 -2.44
CA PRO A 64 7.86 1.06 -1.78
C PRO A 64 7.47 0.47 -0.42
N ALA A 65 6.74 1.21 0.40
CA ALA A 65 6.29 0.75 1.71
C ALA A 65 5.22 -0.34 1.60
N VAL A 66 4.35 -0.26 0.58
CA VAL A 66 3.35 -1.28 0.27
C VAL A 66 3.99 -2.60 -0.21
N ARG A 67 5.13 -2.52 -0.92
CA ARG A 67 5.94 -3.70 -1.24
C ARG A 67 6.66 -4.26 -0.04
N ALA A 68 7.33 -3.41 0.75
CA ALA A 68 8.08 -3.85 1.93
C ALA A 68 7.20 -4.57 2.96
N ILE A 69 5.95 -4.13 3.16
CA ILE A 69 5.02 -4.80 4.08
C ILE A 69 4.42 -6.10 3.50
N GLY A 70 4.68 -6.41 2.23
CA GLY A 70 4.22 -7.63 1.56
C GLY A 70 2.75 -7.63 1.12
N LEU A 71 2.11 -6.46 0.99
CA LEU A 71 0.70 -6.41 0.54
C LEU A 71 0.55 -7.06 -0.85
N LEU A 72 1.50 -6.79 -1.73
CA LEU A 72 1.48 -7.26 -3.12
C LEU A 72 1.90 -8.72 -3.28
N ASP A 73 2.43 -9.33 -2.22
CA ASP A 73 2.71 -10.78 -2.19
C ASP A 73 1.44 -11.60 -1.93
N VAL A 74 0.40 -10.97 -1.36
CA VAL A 74 -0.88 -11.61 -1.02
C VAL A 74 -2.01 -11.14 -1.93
N PHE A 75 -1.99 -9.87 -2.35
CA PHE A 75 -3.04 -9.26 -3.16
C PHE A 75 -2.47 -8.63 -4.43
N THR A 76 -3.18 -8.82 -5.54
CA THR A 76 -2.86 -8.11 -6.80
C THR A 76 -3.84 -6.94 -7.03
N PRO A 77 -3.40 -5.83 -7.64
CA PRO A 77 -4.31 -4.75 -8.01
C PRO A 77 -5.42 -5.25 -8.95
N ARG A 78 -6.66 -4.87 -8.65
CA ARG A 78 -7.84 -5.32 -9.41
C ARG A 78 -7.90 -4.75 -10.83
N THR A 79 -7.36 -3.55 -11.05
CA THR A 79 -7.50 -2.82 -12.31
C THR A 79 -6.16 -2.69 -13.03
N PRO A 80 -6.15 -2.69 -14.38
CA PRO A 80 -4.93 -2.46 -15.14
C PRO A 80 -4.27 -1.13 -14.91
N ARG A 81 -5.07 -0.11 -14.58
CA ARG A 81 -4.57 1.22 -14.29
C ARG A 81 -3.71 1.24 -13.02
N ILE A 82 -4.19 0.65 -11.91
CA ILE A 82 -3.38 0.59 -10.68
C ILE A 82 -2.19 -0.36 -10.86
N ALA A 83 -2.38 -1.53 -11.47
CA ALA A 83 -1.26 -2.45 -11.69
C ALA A 83 -0.17 -1.82 -12.56
N SER A 84 -0.52 -1.13 -13.65
CA SER A 84 0.46 -0.42 -14.50
C SER A 84 1.17 0.72 -13.74
N LEU A 85 0.44 1.44 -12.89
CA LEU A 85 1.01 2.51 -12.07
C LEU A 85 2.08 1.99 -11.10
N LEU A 86 1.87 0.77 -10.59
CA LEU A 86 2.80 0.08 -9.69
C LEU A 86 3.83 -0.77 -10.46
N GLY A 87 3.72 -0.93 -11.78
CA GLY A 87 4.58 -1.87 -12.51
C GLY A 87 4.37 -3.34 -12.11
N GLU A 88 3.17 -3.68 -11.63
CA GLU A 88 2.80 -5.04 -11.21
C GLU A 88 2.11 -5.79 -12.36
N PRO A 89 2.27 -7.13 -12.43
CA PRO A 89 1.57 -7.95 -13.41
C PRO A 89 0.05 -7.88 -13.20
N GLN A 90 -0.69 -7.99 -14.30
CA GLN A 90 -2.15 -8.03 -14.28
C GLN A 90 -2.64 -9.34 -13.69
N ALA A 91 -3.63 -9.28 -12.81
CA ALA A 91 -4.41 -10.45 -12.44
C ALA A 91 -5.08 -11.02 -13.70
N THR A 92 -4.82 -12.29 -14.01
CA THR A 92 -5.48 -13.00 -15.13
C THR A 92 -6.88 -13.43 -14.74
#